data_AF-A0A7L2KMN5-F1
#
_entry.id   AF-A0A7L2KMN5-F1
#
_cell.length_a   1.000
_cell.length_b   1.000
_cell.length_c   1.000
_cell.angle_alpha   90.00
_cell.angle_beta   90.00
_cell.angle_gamma   90.00
#
_symmetry.space_group_name_H-M   'P 1'
#
loop_
_entity.id
_entity.type
_entity.pdbx_description
1 polymer ?
#
loop_
_entity_poly.entity_id
_entity_poly.type
_entity_poly.pdbx_seq_one_letter_code
_entity_poly.pdbx_strand_id
1 'polypeptide(L)'
;ETYKLPHRLIEKKRRDRINECIAQLKDLLPEHLKLTTLGHLEKAVVLELTLKHLKALTALTEQQHQKIIALQNGERSMKSPVQADLDAFHSGFQTCAKEVLQYLSRFESWTPREQRCAQLLGHLHSISS
;
A
#
# COMPACT_ATOMS: atom_id res chain seq x y z
N GLU A 1 13.93 26.23 55.46
CA GLU A 1 12.88 25.70 54.56
C GLU A 1 12.63 26.54 53.29
N THR A 2 13.52 27.48 52.93
CA THR A 2 13.28 28.54 51.94
C THR A 2 13.63 28.20 50.48
N TYR A 3 14.30 27.08 50.20
CA TYR A 3 14.64 26.68 48.81
C TYR A 3 13.55 25.89 48.08
N LYS A 4 12.42 25.58 48.74
CA LYS A 4 11.36 24.75 48.13
C LYS A 4 10.42 25.54 47.19
N LEU A 5 10.29 26.86 47.31
CA LEU A 5 9.41 27.68 46.45
C LEU A 5 9.86 27.74 44.97
N PRO A 6 11.14 28.02 44.66
CA PRO A 6 11.62 28.06 43.27
C PRO A 6 11.53 26.69 42.58
N HIS A 7 11.92 25.62 43.28
CA HIS A 7 11.83 24.25 42.76
C HIS A 7 10.37 23.85 42.48
N ARG A 8 9.42 24.21 43.37
CA ARG A 8 7.98 23.97 43.17
C ARG A 8 7.45 24.68 41.91
N LEU A 9 7.88 25.91 41.65
CA LEU A 9 7.44 26.68 40.47
C LEU A 9 8.01 26.09 39.17
N ILE A 10 9.29 25.71 39.17
CA ILE A 10 9.93 25.04 38.02
C ILE A 10 9.20 23.73 37.70
N GLU A 11 8.94 22.93 38.72
CA GLU A 11 8.24 21.66 38.55
C GLU A 11 6.78 21.84 38.10
N LYS A 12 6.10 22.88 38.58
CA LYS A 12 4.77 23.25 38.08
C LYS A 12 4.82 23.55 36.58
N LYS A 13 5.72 24.44 36.15
CA LYS A 13 5.88 24.80 34.72
C LYS A 13 6.19 23.59 33.84
N ARG A 14 7.03 22.66 34.33
CA ARG A 14 7.31 21.39 33.64
C ARG A 14 6.05 20.54 33.47
N ARG A 15 5.27 20.37 34.56
CA ARG A 15 4.02 19.59 34.52
C ARG A 15 2.98 20.20 33.61
N ASP A 16 2.84 21.53 33.63
CA ASP A 16 1.91 22.25 32.77
C ASP A 16 2.26 22.02 31.28
N ARG A 17 3.55 22.14 30.91
CA ARG A 17 4.02 21.84 29.55
C ARG A 17 3.75 20.40 29.14
N ILE A 18 3.98 19.42 30.02
CA ILE A 18 3.70 18.01 29.72
C ILE A 18 2.20 17.80 29.46
N ASN A 19 1.34 18.40 30.29
CA ASN A 19 -0.11 18.28 30.14
C ASN A 19 -0.60 18.92 28.84
N GLU A 20 -0.04 20.07 28.47
CA GLU A 20 -0.33 20.76 27.21
C GLU A 20 0.04 19.89 26.00
N CYS A 21 1.24 19.28 26.01
CA CYS A 21 1.62 18.35 24.94
C CYS A 21 0.66 17.16 24.84
N ILE A 22 0.24 16.57 25.97
CA ILE A 22 -0.70 15.45 25.95
C ILE A 22 -2.07 15.87 25.42
N ALA A 23 -2.53 17.09 25.73
CA ALA A 23 -3.77 17.62 25.17
C ALA A 23 -3.68 17.79 23.65
N GLN A 24 -2.59 18.36 23.13
CA GLN A 24 -2.37 18.50 21.69
C GLN A 24 -2.30 17.14 20.99
N LEU A 25 -1.62 16.16 21.60
CA LEU A 25 -1.59 14.78 21.06
C LEU A 25 -3.00 14.19 20.99
N LYS A 26 -3.82 14.39 22.02
CA LYS A 26 -5.21 13.95 22.02
C LYS A 26 -6.00 14.59 20.87
N ASP A 27 -5.81 15.87 20.60
CA ASP A 27 -6.55 16.57 19.54
C ASP A 27 -6.11 16.10 18.14
N LEU A 28 -4.81 15.84 17.95
CA LEU A 28 -4.23 15.34 16.70
C LEU A 28 -4.55 13.87 16.38
N LEU A 29 -5.03 13.10 17.36
CA LEU A 29 -5.43 11.72 17.11
C LEU A 29 -6.58 11.66 16.09
N PRO A 30 -6.63 10.63 15.23
CA PRO A 30 -7.80 10.36 14.40
C PRO A 30 -9.05 10.03 15.22
N GLU A 31 -10.22 10.51 14.80
CA GLU A 31 -11.51 10.29 15.50
C GLU A 31 -11.81 8.81 15.74
N HIS A 32 -11.52 7.94 14.77
CA HIS A 32 -11.75 6.49 14.93
C HIS A 32 -10.92 5.87 16.06
N LEU A 33 -9.75 6.45 16.40
CA LEU A 33 -8.96 6.00 17.56
C LEU A 33 -9.49 6.59 18.88
N LYS A 34 -10.07 7.80 18.85
CA LYS A 34 -10.71 8.40 20.04
C LYS A 34 -11.96 7.61 20.44
N LEU A 35 -12.75 7.18 19.45
CA LEU A 35 -14.00 6.45 19.64
C LEU A 35 -13.81 5.02 20.15
N THR A 36 -12.61 4.45 20.04
CA THR A 36 -12.30 3.14 20.65
C THR A 36 -12.43 3.15 22.18
N THR A 37 -12.42 4.33 22.80
CA THR A 37 -12.74 4.50 24.21
C THR A 37 -14.05 5.28 24.36
N LEU A 38 -15.05 4.68 25.00
CA LEU A 38 -16.32 5.33 25.32
C LEU A 38 -16.12 6.34 26.47
N GLY A 39 -15.55 7.52 26.19
CA GLY A 39 -15.48 8.62 27.16
C GLY A 39 -14.18 9.42 27.18
N HIS A 40 -13.75 9.81 28.39
CA HIS A 40 -12.55 10.62 28.61
C HIS A 40 -11.28 9.81 28.35
N LEU A 41 -10.49 10.21 27.35
CA LEU A 41 -9.17 9.63 27.11
C LEU A 41 -8.21 9.99 28.26
N GLU A 42 -7.88 8.98 29.06
CA GLU A 42 -6.81 9.09 30.06
C GLU A 42 -5.47 9.36 29.39
N LYS A 43 -4.54 10.01 30.12
CA LYS A 43 -3.22 10.38 29.59
C LYS A 43 -2.43 9.18 29.04
N ALA A 44 -2.49 8.03 29.72
CA ALA A 44 -1.82 6.82 29.26
C ALA A 44 -2.38 6.33 27.92
N VAL A 45 -3.71 6.34 27.77
CA VAL A 45 -4.41 5.95 26.54
C VAL A 45 -4.08 6.90 25.40
N VAL A 46 -4.04 8.22 25.65
CA VAL A 46 -3.61 9.20 24.63
C VAL A 46 -2.21 8.86 24.11
N LEU A 47 -1.26 8.57 25.00
CA LEU A 47 0.11 8.23 24.61
C LEU A 47 0.18 6.90 23.83
N GLU A 48 -0.58 5.89 24.25
CA GLU A 48 -0.65 4.59 23.57
C GLU A 48 -1.22 4.71 22.15
N LEU A 49 -2.37 5.39 22.01
CA LEU A 49 -3.00 5.62 20.72
C LEU A 49 -2.13 6.48 19.81
N THR A 50 -1.42 7.46 20.37
CA THR A 50 -0.45 8.28 19.64
C THR A 50 0.66 7.40 19.09
N LEU A 51 1.23 6.51 19.91
CA LEU A 51 2.27 5.58 19.47
C LEU A 51 1.75 4.64 18.36
N LYS A 52 0.54 4.11 18.51
CA LYS A 52 -0.11 3.28 17.49
C LYS A 52 -0.28 4.04 16.17
N HIS A 53 -0.73 5.29 16.23
CA HIS A 53 -0.90 6.13 15.05
C HIS A 53 0.43 6.46 14.37
N LEU A 54 1.46 6.82 15.13
CA LEU A 54 2.79 7.10 14.60
C LEU A 54 3.40 5.87 13.91
N LYS A 55 3.27 4.67 14.49
CA LYS A 55 3.71 3.43 13.83
C LYS A 55 3.01 3.19 12.49
N ALA A 56 1.70 3.45 12.43
CA ALA A 56 0.94 3.34 11.19
C ALA A 56 1.39 4.37 10.14
N LEU A 57 1.66 5.62 10.55
CA LEU A 57 2.19 6.66 9.66
C LEU A 57 3.60 6.33 9.14
N THR A 58 4.48 5.79 9.99
CA THR A 58 5.82 5.36 9.57
C THR A 58 5.73 4.23 8.54
N ALA A 59 4.89 3.22 8.79
CA ALA A 59 4.69 2.12 7.84
C ALA A 59 4.13 2.61 6.50
N LEU A 60 3.18 3.56 6.53
CA LEU A 60 2.65 4.17 5.31
C LEU A 60 3.72 4.96 4.54
N THR A 61 4.56 5.72 5.26
CA THR A 61 5.65 6.50 4.66
C THR A 61 6.69 5.59 4.01
N GLU A 62 7.05 4.49 4.68
CA GLU A 62 7.97 3.49 4.14
C GLU A 62 7.39 2.81 2.89
N GLN A 63 6.11 2.44 2.92
CA GLN A 63 5.42 1.89 1.75
C GLN A 63 5.42 2.89 0.58
N GLN A 64 5.18 4.17 0.84
CA GLN A 64 5.23 5.22 -0.18
C GLN A 64 6.64 5.39 -0.74
N HIS A 65 7.67 5.34 0.12
CA HIS A 65 9.07 5.41 -0.31
C HIS A 65 9.45 4.24 -1.23
N GLN A 66 9.06 3.02 -0.87
CA GLN A 66 9.24 1.83 -1.72
C GLN A 66 8.54 1.98 -3.07
N LYS A 67 7.31 2.54 -3.09
CA LYS A 67 6.60 2.83 -4.34
C LYS A 67 7.34 3.84 -5.21
N ILE A 68 7.90 4.90 -4.63
CA ILE A 68 8.68 5.90 -5.37
C ILE A 68 9.93 5.25 -5.99
N ILE A 69 10.65 4.42 -5.23
CA ILE A 69 11.83 3.70 -5.73
C ILE A 69 11.45 2.75 -6.88
N ALA A 70 10.37 1.98 -6.73
CA ALA A 70 9.90 1.09 -7.80
C ALA A 70 9.58 1.86 -9.09
N LEU A 71 8.89 3.00 -8.97
CA LEU A 71 8.59 3.87 -10.11
C LEU A 71 9.87 4.45 -10.76
N GLN A 72 10.88 4.81 -9.97
CA GLN A 72 12.16 5.33 -10.46
C GLN A 72 13.00 4.26 -11.16
N ASN A 73 12.93 3.00 -10.71
CA ASN A 73 13.67 1.88 -11.29
C ASN A 73 13.07 1.36 -12.60
N GLY A 74 12.04 2.03 -13.14
CA GLY A 74 11.39 1.63 -14.39
C GLY A 74 10.45 0.42 -14.24
N GLU A 75 10.21 -0.06 -13.01
CA GLU A 75 9.11 -0.97 -12.70
C GLU A 75 7.80 -0.18 -12.79
N ARG A 76 7.35 0.02 -14.03
CA ARG A 76 6.00 0.50 -14.28
C ARG A 76 5.03 -0.55 -13.76
N SER A 77 4.44 -0.20 -12.63
CA SER A 77 3.10 -0.58 -12.21
C SER A 77 3.02 -1.82 -11.31
N MET A 78 2.95 -1.58 -10.00
CA MET A 78 1.93 -2.24 -9.19
C MET A 78 0.58 -1.79 -9.76
N LYS A 79 0.17 -2.53 -10.79
CA LYS A 79 -1.10 -2.43 -11.46
C LYS A 79 -2.19 -2.53 -10.39
N SER A 80 -3.24 -1.71 -10.50
CA SER A 80 -4.49 -1.92 -9.76
C SER A 80 -4.81 -3.42 -9.73
N PRO A 81 -5.44 -3.99 -8.69
CA PRO A 81 -5.86 -5.40 -8.69
C PRO A 81 -6.52 -5.79 -10.02
N VAL A 82 -7.34 -4.89 -10.57
CA VAL A 82 -8.00 -5.03 -11.88
C VAL A 82 -7.01 -5.16 -13.03
N GLN A 83 -5.93 -4.38 -13.00
CA GLN A 83 -4.93 -4.35 -14.06
C GLN A 83 -3.93 -5.52 -13.92
N ALA A 84 -3.71 -6.04 -12.71
CA ALA A 84 -2.97 -7.28 -12.49
C ALA A 84 -3.78 -8.50 -12.98
N ASP A 85 -5.09 -8.50 -12.76
CA ASP A 85 -6.01 -9.53 -13.30
C ASP A 85 -6.05 -9.52 -14.83
N LEU A 86 -6.09 -8.33 -15.45
CA LEU A 86 -6.04 -8.19 -16.91
C LEU A 86 -4.72 -8.73 -17.50
N ASP A 87 -3.59 -8.46 -16.84
CA ASP A 87 -2.29 -9.00 -17.26
C ASP A 87 -2.23 -10.52 -17.14
N ALA A 88 -2.75 -11.08 -16.03
CA ALA A 88 -2.82 -12.51 -15.82
C ALA A 88 -3.71 -13.19 -16.89
N PHE A 89 -4.84 -12.56 -17.22
CA PHE A 89 -5.72 -13.01 -18.31
C PHE A 89 -5.00 -12.97 -19.67
N HIS A 90 -4.35 -11.87 -20.04
CA HIS A 90 -3.60 -11.76 -21.29
C HIS A 90 -2.47 -12.80 -21.38
N SER A 91 -1.76 -13.02 -20.27
CA SER A 91 -0.71 -14.05 -20.19
C SER A 91 -1.28 -15.46 -20.40
N GLY A 92 -2.40 -15.79 -19.74
CA GLY A 92 -3.10 -17.07 -19.91
C GLY A 92 -3.60 -17.28 -21.35
N PHE A 93 -4.20 -16.24 -21.95
CA PHE A 93 -4.66 -16.26 -23.33
C PHE A 93 -3.50 -16.50 -24.30
N GLN A 94 -2.39 -15.77 -24.15
CA GLN A 94 -1.22 -15.93 -25.00
C GLN A 94 -0.58 -17.31 -24.86
N THR A 95 -0.60 -17.89 -23.66
CA THR A 95 -0.14 -19.27 -23.42
C THR A 95 -1.03 -20.28 -24.15
N CYS A 96 -2.36 -20.14 -24.05
CA CYS A 96 -3.30 -20.98 -24.77
C CYS A 96 -3.14 -20.88 -26.30
N ALA A 97 -3.00 -19.65 -26.83
CA ALA A 97 -2.76 -19.42 -28.25
C ALA A 97 -1.50 -20.15 -28.76
N LYS A 98 -0.41 -20.13 -27.98
CA LYS A 98 0.82 -20.86 -28.30
C LYS A 98 0.59 -22.38 -28.30
N GLU A 99 -0.10 -22.91 -27.30
CA GLU A 99 -0.43 -24.35 -27.22
C GLU A 99 -1.28 -24.82 -28.40
N VAL A 100 -2.28 -24.02 -28.81
CA VAL A 100 -3.10 -24.32 -30.00
C VAL A 100 -2.23 -24.39 -31.26
N LEU A 101 -1.32 -23.44 -31.45
CA LEU A 101 -0.40 -23.46 -32.60
C LEU A 101 0.56 -24.65 -32.55
N GLN A 102 1.04 -25.01 -31.36
CA GLN A 102 1.90 -26.18 -31.18
C GLN A 102 1.15 -27.47 -31.48
N TYR A 103 -0.12 -27.58 -31.09
CA TYR A 103 -0.98 -28.71 -31.42
C TYR A 103 -1.19 -28.80 -32.94
N LEU A 104 -1.59 -27.71 -33.60
CA LEU A 104 -1.80 -27.67 -35.05
C LEU A 104 -0.52 -28.00 -35.83
N SER A 105 0.64 -27.53 -35.36
CA SER A 105 1.91 -27.87 -35.99
C SER A 105 2.27 -29.34 -35.84
N ARG A 106 2.03 -29.94 -34.66
CA ARG A 106 2.38 -31.35 -34.38
C ARG A 106 1.42 -32.36 -34.99
N PHE A 107 0.13 -32.09 -34.98
CA PHE A 107 -0.91 -33.07 -35.35
C PHE A 107 -1.53 -32.77 -36.72
N GLU A 108 -1.69 -31.51 -37.08
CA GLU A 108 -2.30 -31.09 -38.36
C GLU A 108 -1.24 -30.70 -39.41
N SER A 109 0.05 -30.85 -39.08
CA SER A 109 1.20 -30.51 -39.94
C SER A 109 1.24 -29.05 -40.41
N TRP A 110 0.60 -28.12 -39.67
CA TRP A 110 0.59 -26.70 -40.05
C TRP A 110 2.01 -26.13 -40.01
N THR A 111 2.42 -25.53 -41.11
CA THR A 111 3.70 -24.82 -41.19
C THR A 111 3.52 -23.32 -40.91
N PRO A 112 4.50 -22.64 -40.29
CA PRO A 112 4.46 -21.19 -40.07
C PRO A 112 4.36 -20.35 -41.36
N ARG A 113 4.61 -20.96 -42.52
CA ARG A 113 4.56 -20.33 -43.84
C ARG A 113 3.17 -20.42 -44.47
N GLU A 114 2.26 -21.21 -43.89
CA GLU A 114 0.89 -21.34 -44.37
C GLU A 114 0.04 -20.12 -44.01
N GLN A 115 -0.75 -19.68 -44.98
CA GLN A 115 -1.65 -18.54 -44.83
C GLN A 115 -2.70 -18.75 -43.73
N ARG A 116 -3.13 -19.99 -43.49
CA ARG A 116 -4.07 -20.36 -42.41
C ARG A 116 -3.47 -20.13 -41.03
N CYS A 117 -2.18 -20.43 -40.85
CA CYS A 117 -1.45 -20.21 -39.61
C CYS A 117 -1.30 -18.70 -39.32
N ALA A 118 -0.96 -17.91 -40.35
CA ALA A 118 -0.88 -16.45 -40.26
C ALA A 118 -2.24 -15.79 -39.98
N GLN A 119 -3.33 -16.28 -40.58
CA GLN A 119 -4.70 -15.79 -40.34
C GLN A 119 -5.15 -16.05 -38.90
N LEU A 120 -4.90 -17.25 -38.38
CA LEU A 120 -5.25 -17.61 -37.00
C LEU A 120 -4.47 -16.75 -36.00
N LEU A 121 -3.15 -16.60 -36.19
CA LEU A 121 -2.31 -15.74 -35.37
C LEU A 121 -2.78 -14.28 -35.39
N GLY A 122 -3.08 -13.75 -36.57
CA GLY A 122 -3.60 -12.39 -36.73
C GLY A 122 -4.94 -12.18 -36.01
N HIS A 123 -5.85 -13.16 -36.09
CA HIS A 123 -7.12 -13.11 -35.38
C HIS A 123 -6.96 -13.16 -33.86
N LEU A 124 -6.12 -14.07 -33.34
CA LEU A 124 -5.86 -14.19 -31.91
C LEU A 124 -5.18 -12.94 -31.35
N HIS A 125 -4.23 -12.35 -32.08
CA HIS A 125 -3.62 -11.08 -31.70
C HIS A 125 -4.64 -9.93 -31.69
N SER A 126 -5.55 -9.88 -32.66
CA SER A 126 -6.61 -8.85 -32.71
C SER A 126 -7.59 -8.93 -31.53
N ILE A 127 -7.80 -10.11 -30.94
CA ILE A 127 -8.69 -10.30 -29.78
C ILE A 127 -7.95 -9.98 -28.46
N SER A 128 -6.63 -10.17 -28.44
CA SER A 128 -5.77 -9.92 -27.28
C SER A 128 -5.31 -8.45 -27.15
N SER A 129 -5.58 -7.61 -28.15
CA SER A 129 -5.20 -6.18 -28.19
C SER A 129 -6.30 -5.32 -27.57
#